data_AF-Q54F65-F1
#
_entry.id   AF-Q54F65-F1
#
_cell.length_a   1.000
_cell.length_b   1.000
_cell.length_c   1.000
_cell.angle_alpha   90.00
_cell.angle_beta   90.00
_cell.angle_gamma   90.00
#
_symmetry.space_group_name_H-M   'P 1'
#
loop_
_entity.id
_entity.type
_entity.pdbx_description
1 polymer ?
#
loop_
_entity_poly.entity_id
_entity_poly.type
_entity_poly.pdbx_seq_one_letter_code
_entity_poly.pdbx_strand_id
1 'polypeptide(L)'
;MNSNIIKSIDIIPNNNNNNNNSVSTVNTNSSVINNNNNNNYNNNSISNGNNERIKVFIVHGHNNIVREKVSKFLFEMGFEPILLFEKPNNGQTIIEKLEKEISNCKFGIVIMSPDNKAFTKKDSNSDYVEIAYPRLNVVFEFGYLIGKFGRSNVIYLSVPYNGKSQNYDLPSDLLGYVWINYTEDLKELENEINFGNYKKL
;
A
#
# COMPACT_ATOMS: atom_id res chain seq x y z
N MET A 1 -4.95 0.23 52.46
CA MET A 1 -3.68 0.98 52.50
C MET A 1 -3.15 1.17 51.08
N ASN A 2 -3.40 2.33 50.47
CA ASN A 2 -2.38 3.20 49.88
C ASN A 2 -3.10 4.40 49.26
N SER A 3 -2.87 5.54 49.89
CA SER A 3 -3.17 6.88 49.42
C SER A 3 -2.30 7.21 48.21
N ASN A 4 -2.90 7.59 47.09
CA ASN A 4 -2.28 8.52 46.16
C ASN A 4 -3.23 9.70 45.99
N ILE A 5 -2.82 10.79 46.63
CA ILE A 5 -3.49 12.08 46.75
C ILE A 5 -3.06 12.96 45.57
N ILE A 6 -4.06 13.37 44.77
CA ILE A 6 -4.32 14.70 44.18
C ILE A 6 -3.19 15.37 43.38
N LYS A 7 -3.49 15.71 42.11
CA LYS A 7 -3.65 17.11 41.65
C LYS A 7 -4.37 17.16 40.30
N SER A 8 -5.61 17.67 40.35
CA SER A 8 -6.39 18.14 39.21
C SER A 8 -5.65 19.28 38.50
N ILE A 9 -5.56 19.19 37.18
CA ILE A 9 -5.07 20.24 36.30
C ILE A 9 -6.28 21.08 35.90
N ASP A 10 -6.30 22.32 36.36
CA ASP A 10 -7.29 23.31 35.92
C ASP A 10 -6.95 23.76 34.50
N ILE A 11 -7.86 23.51 33.57
CA ILE A 11 -7.81 23.97 32.18
C ILE A 11 -8.39 25.39 32.17
N ILE A 12 -7.54 26.40 31.94
CA ILE A 12 -7.99 27.79 31.69
C ILE A 12 -7.79 28.11 30.20
N PRO A 13 -8.79 28.70 29.49
CA PRO A 13 -8.81 28.73 28.03
C PRO A 13 -7.87 29.80 27.46
N ASN A 14 -7.07 29.43 26.46
CA ASN A 14 -6.26 30.35 25.68
C ASN A 14 -7.13 31.03 24.60
N ASN A 15 -7.60 32.25 24.88
CA ASN A 15 -8.21 33.13 23.90
C ASN A 15 -7.21 34.23 23.51
N ASN A 16 -6.29 33.91 22.59
CA ASN A 16 -5.46 34.93 21.94
C ASN A 16 -5.85 35.03 20.47
N ASN A 17 -6.89 35.82 20.23
CA ASN A 17 -7.12 36.47 18.95
C ASN A 17 -6.02 37.51 18.72
N ASN A 18 -5.09 37.17 17.82
CA ASN A 18 -4.22 38.13 17.16
C ASN A 18 -5.09 39.07 16.30
N ASN A 19 -5.23 40.34 16.69
CA ASN A 19 -5.29 41.46 15.75
C ASN A 19 -5.20 42.80 16.51
N ASN A 20 -4.08 43.47 16.27
CA ASN A 20 -3.95 44.92 16.10
C ASN A 20 -4.43 45.82 17.25
N ASN A 21 -3.50 46.23 18.11
CA ASN A 21 -3.15 47.65 18.26
C ASN A 21 -1.96 47.83 19.21
N SER A 22 -0.97 48.52 18.68
CA SER A 22 0.20 49.12 19.32
C SER A 22 -0.11 49.90 20.60
N VAL A 23 0.48 49.50 21.75
CA VAL A 23 0.80 50.42 22.86
C VAL A 23 2.03 49.92 23.65
N SER A 24 3.10 50.70 23.55
CA SER A 24 4.10 51.12 24.53
C SER A 24 4.70 50.13 25.57
N THR A 25 6.01 49.95 25.37
CA THR A 25 7.10 49.68 26.31
C THR A 25 6.91 50.14 27.77
N VAL A 26 7.24 49.25 28.71
CA VAL A 26 7.57 49.57 30.10
C VAL A 26 8.99 49.08 30.41
N ASN A 27 9.87 50.06 30.68
CA ASN A 27 11.21 49.89 31.22
C ASN A 27 11.17 49.39 32.67
N THR A 28 11.97 48.38 33.02
CA THR A 28 12.55 48.26 34.38
C THR A 28 13.99 47.73 34.33
N ASN A 29 14.90 48.64 34.68
CA ASN A 29 16.27 48.54 35.17
C ASN A 29 16.79 47.15 35.60
N SER A 30 17.88 46.67 35.00
CA SER A 30 19.21 46.62 35.64
C SER A 30 20.26 45.86 34.80
N SER A 31 21.39 46.55 34.58
CA SER A 31 22.77 46.07 34.38
C SER A 31 23.14 45.14 33.20
N VAL A 32 23.53 45.80 32.10
CA VAL A 32 24.77 45.60 31.31
C VAL A 32 25.24 44.16 31.03
N ILE A 33 25.10 43.71 29.77
CA ILE A 33 26.21 43.47 28.82
C ILE A 33 25.60 43.39 27.42
N ASN A 34 25.92 44.39 26.59
CA ASN A 34 25.80 44.33 25.14
C ASN A 34 26.67 43.19 24.63
N ASN A 35 26.08 42.25 23.88
CA ASN A 35 26.76 41.67 22.74
C ASN A 35 25.72 41.22 21.72
N ASN A 36 25.61 42.05 20.68
CA ASN A 36 25.01 41.73 19.40
C ASN A 36 25.56 40.40 18.91
N ASN A 37 24.72 39.37 18.87
CA ASN A 37 24.84 38.27 17.91
C ASN A 37 23.44 37.68 17.75
N ASN A 38 22.69 38.30 16.83
CA ASN A 38 21.51 37.72 16.19
C ASN A 38 21.94 36.48 15.40
N ASN A 39 22.28 35.40 16.09
CA ASN A 39 22.27 34.09 15.49
C ASN A 39 20.83 33.60 15.61
N ASN A 40 20.04 34.01 14.62
CA ASN A 40 18.81 33.33 14.23
C ASN A 40 19.10 31.83 14.27
N TYR A 41 18.64 31.16 15.33
CA TYR A 41 18.42 29.73 15.29
C TYR A 41 17.28 29.55 14.30
N ASN A 42 17.67 29.46 13.02
CA ASN A 42 16.79 29.04 11.96
C ASN A 42 16.25 27.69 12.40
N ASN A 43 15.02 27.69 12.90
CA ASN A 43 14.18 26.51 13.05
C ASN A 43 13.83 25.97 11.64
N ASN A 44 14.84 25.67 10.83
CA ASN A 44 14.73 24.96 9.57
C ASN A 44 15.11 23.50 9.83
N SER A 45 14.33 22.83 10.67
CA SER A 45 14.36 21.36 10.83
C SER A 45 13.07 20.88 11.50
N ILE A 46 11.93 21.27 10.96
CA ILE A 46 10.73 20.44 11.02
C ILE A 46 10.28 20.26 9.58
N SER A 47 11.10 19.54 8.81
CA SER A 47 10.54 18.76 7.71
C SER A 47 9.67 17.70 8.38
N ASN A 48 8.41 18.05 8.66
CA ASN A 48 7.33 17.08 8.79
C ASN A 48 7.14 16.44 7.40
N GLY A 49 8.16 15.73 6.92
CA GLY A 49 7.99 14.81 5.82
C GLY A 49 7.08 13.72 6.37
N ASN A 50 5.86 13.64 5.87
CA ASN A 50 4.97 12.54 6.20
C ASN A 50 5.73 11.24 5.88
N ASN A 51 6.25 10.56 6.91
CA ASN A 51 6.91 9.26 6.81
C ASN A 51 5.89 8.14 6.48
N GLU A 52 4.85 8.47 5.73
CA GLU A 52 3.84 7.51 5.31
C GLU A 52 4.43 6.65 4.20
N ARG A 53 4.41 5.33 4.42
CA ARG A 53 4.86 4.37 3.42
C ARG A 53 3.88 4.37 2.26
N ILE A 54 4.42 4.16 1.06
CA ILE A 54 3.60 4.01 -0.15
C ILE A 54 2.77 2.71 0.01
N LYS A 55 1.45 2.83 -0.09
CA LYS A 55 0.52 1.70 0.00
C LYS A 55 0.45 0.92 -1.31
N VAL A 56 0.52 -0.40 -1.21
CA VAL A 56 0.51 -1.33 -2.35
C VAL A 56 -0.61 -2.34 -2.14
N PHE A 57 -1.56 -2.39 -3.07
CA PHE A 57 -2.67 -3.33 -2.97
C PHE A 57 -2.23 -4.71 -3.45
N ILE A 58 -2.48 -5.76 -2.67
CA ILE A 58 -2.15 -7.14 -3.03
C ILE A 58 -3.43 -7.94 -3.26
N VAL A 59 -3.58 -8.44 -4.48
CA VAL A 59 -4.61 -9.41 -4.85
C VAL A 59 -3.99 -10.79 -4.82
N HIS A 60 -4.65 -11.76 -4.20
CA HIS A 60 -4.18 -13.15 -4.17
C HIS A 60 -5.33 -14.15 -4.06
N GLY A 61 -5.05 -15.37 -4.48
CA GLY A 61 -5.96 -16.51 -4.34
C GLY A 61 -5.77 -17.30 -3.05
N HIS A 62 -5.74 -18.63 -3.14
CA HIS A 62 -5.59 -19.50 -1.97
C HIS A 62 -4.13 -19.69 -1.51
N ASN A 63 -3.16 -19.23 -2.29
CA ASN A 63 -1.73 -19.38 -1.95
C ASN A 63 -1.27 -18.37 -0.88
N ASN A 64 -1.63 -18.65 0.38
CA ASN A 64 -1.29 -17.82 1.54
C ASN A 64 0.22 -17.70 1.79
N ILE A 65 0.99 -18.76 1.47
CA ILE A 65 2.45 -18.78 1.66
C ILE A 65 3.12 -17.72 0.78
N VAL A 66 2.76 -17.67 -0.51
CA VAL A 66 3.29 -16.66 -1.44
C VAL A 66 2.83 -15.26 -1.05
N ARG A 67 1.55 -15.09 -0.68
CA ARG A 67 1.02 -13.82 -0.18
C ARG A 67 1.84 -13.28 1.00
N GLU A 68 2.10 -14.12 2.00
CA GLU A 68 2.83 -13.71 3.21
C GLU A 68 4.27 -13.31 2.90
N LYS A 69 4.97 -14.07 2.04
CA LYS A 69 6.32 -13.74 1.59
C LYS A 69 6.36 -12.41 0.85
N VAL A 70 5.48 -12.22 -0.13
CA VAL A 70 5.38 -10.97 -0.89
C VAL A 70 5.05 -9.79 0.02
N SER A 71 4.09 -9.95 0.93
CA SER A 71 3.69 -8.87 1.87
C SER A 71 4.84 -8.47 2.79
N LYS A 72 5.53 -9.46 3.37
CA LYS A 72 6.71 -9.22 4.22
C LYS A 72 7.82 -8.52 3.44
N PHE A 73 8.11 -8.99 2.23
CA PHE A 73 9.14 -8.42 1.37
C PHE A 73 8.85 -6.96 1.00
N LEU A 74 7.62 -6.63 0.61
CA LEU A 74 7.21 -5.24 0.34
C LEU A 74 7.36 -4.35 1.58
N PHE A 75 6.99 -4.87 2.76
CA PHE A 75 7.16 -4.15 4.01
C PHE A 75 8.65 -3.85 4.30
N GLU A 76 9.54 -4.81 4.04
CA GLU A 76 10.99 -4.66 4.17
C GLU A 76 11.57 -3.67 3.15
N MET A 77 11.00 -3.59 1.94
CA MET A 77 11.33 -2.60 0.92
C MET A 77 10.83 -1.17 1.23
N GLY A 78 10.11 -0.97 2.34
CA GLY A 78 9.60 0.34 2.76
C GLY A 78 8.19 0.68 2.27
N PHE A 79 7.44 -0.29 1.73
CA PHE A 79 6.03 -0.14 1.36
C PHE A 79 5.09 -0.54 2.51
N GLU A 80 3.80 -0.21 2.37
CA GLU A 80 2.71 -0.73 3.19
C GLU A 80 1.83 -1.67 2.34
N PRO A 81 1.93 -3.00 2.52
CA PRO A 81 1.06 -3.93 1.82
C PRO A 81 -0.39 -3.82 2.35
N ILE A 82 -1.35 -3.77 1.42
CA ILE A 82 -2.78 -3.68 1.71
C ILE A 82 -3.46 -4.95 1.22
N LEU A 83 -3.94 -5.76 2.16
CA LEU A 83 -4.72 -6.97 1.92
C LEU A 83 -6.17 -6.75 2.30
N LEU A 84 -7.11 -7.01 1.38
CA LEU A 84 -8.53 -6.67 1.57
C LEU A 84 -9.14 -7.34 2.81
N PHE A 85 -8.81 -8.60 3.09
CA PHE A 85 -9.41 -9.35 4.19
C PHE A 85 -8.95 -8.87 5.57
N GLU A 86 -7.79 -8.19 5.66
CA GLU A 86 -7.25 -7.65 6.91
C GLU A 86 -7.90 -6.32 7.31
N LYS A 87 -8.52 -5.62 6.35
CA LYS A 87 -9.15 -4.32 6.61
C LYS A 87 -10.51 -4.50 7.32
N PRO A 88 -10.94 -3.59 8.20
CA PRO A 88 -12.26 -3.66 8.81
C PRO A 88 -13.39 -3.55 7.77
N ASN A 89 -14.49 -4.28 7.97
CA ASN A 89 -15.62 -4.25 7.02
C ASN A 89 -16.46 -2.96 7.14
N ASN A 90 -16.56 -2.34 8.32
CA ASN A 90 -17.34 -1.11 8.57
C ASN A 90 -18.78 -1.12 8.01
N GLY A 91 -19.44 -2.29 7.94
CA GLY A 91 -20.77 -2.44 7.33
C GLY A 91 -20.80 -2.28 5.81
N GLN A 92 -19.65 -2.09 5.17
CA GLN A 92 -19.50 -1.98 3.72
C GLN A 92 -19.67 -3.35 3.07
N THR A 93 -20.21 -3.34 1.86
CA THR A 93 -20.11 -4.46 0.94
C THR A 93 -18.65 -4.69 0.54
N ILE A 94 -18.36 -5.89 0.02
CA ILE A 94 -17.01 -6.25 -0.42
C ILE A 94 -16.49 -5.27 -1.48
N ILE A 95 -17.36 -4.84 -2.41
CA ILE A 95 -16.96 -3.92 -3.49
C ILE A 95 -16.66 -2.51 -2.96
N GLU A 96 -17.47 -1.98 -2.04
CA GLU A 96 -17.20 -0.68 -1.41
C GLU A 96 -15.89 -0.70 -0.59
N LYS A 97 -15.62 -1.82 0.09
CA LYS A 97 -14.36 -2.03 0.79
C LYS A 97 -13.19 -2.07 -0.19
N LEU A 98 -13.34 -2.78 -1.31
CA LEU A 98 -12.34 -2.86 -2.36
C LEU A 98 -12.02 -1.47 -2.93
N GLU A 99 -13.05 -0.72 -3.35
CA GLU A 99 -12.95 0.64 -3.89
C GLU A 99 -12.20 1.58 -2.94
N LYS A 100 -12.60 1.58 -1.67
CA LYS A 100 -11.97 2.39 -0.62
C LYS A 100 -10.49 2.05 -0.46
N GLU A 101 -10.14 0.79 -0.27
CA GLU A 101 -8.76 0.41 0.04
C GLU A 101 -7.83 0.58 -1.18
N ILE A 102 -8.30 0.26 -2.40
CA ILE A 102 -7.55 0.49 -3.63
C ILE A 102 -7.34 1.99 -3.89
N SER A 103 -8.33 2.84 -3.60
CA SER A 103 -8.18 4.29 -3.81
C SER A 103 -7.03 4.94 -3.02
N ASN A 104 -6.60 4.29 -1.92
CA ASN A 104 -5.50 4.74 -1.08
C ASN A 104 -4.15 4.13 -1.46
N CYS A 105 -4.11 3.25 -2.47
CA CYS A 105 -2.89 2.58 -2.93
C CYS A 105 -2.32 3.26 -4.18
N LYS A 106 -1.00 3.16 -4.36
CA LYS A 106 -0.28 3.75 -5.51
C LYS A 106 -0.25 2.82 -6.71
N PHE A 107 -0.13 1.51 -6.46
CA PHE A 107 -0.08 0.47 -7.47
C PHE A 107 -0.58 -0.85 -6.89
N GLY A 108 -0.80 -1.84 -7.75
CA GLY A 108 -1.27 -3.17 -7.37
C GLY A 108 -0.27 -4.27 -7.73
N ILE A 109 -0.26 -5.34 -6.94
CA ILE A 109 0.40 -6.61 -7.26
C ILE A 109 -0.67 -7.70 -7.26
N VAL A 110 -0.77 -8.43 -8.36
CA VAL A 110 -1.68 -9.56 -8.52
C VAL A 110 -0.88 -10.85 -8.50
N ILE A 111 -1.08 -11.64 -7.46
CA ILE A 111 -0.49 -12.97 -7.30
C ILE A 111 -1.43 -13.96 -7.97
N MET A 112 -1.06 -14.42 -9.16
CA MET A 112 -1.79 -15.48 -9.87
C MET A 112 -1.24 -16.84 -9.46
N SER A 113 -2.07 -17.64 -8.82
CA SER A 113 -1.77 -19.02 -8.43
C SER A 113 -2.72 -20.01 -9.13
N PRO A 114 -2.34 -21.30 -9.28
CA PRO A 114 -3.18 -22.33 -9.88
C PRO A 114 -4.23 -22.80 -8.86
N ASP A 115 -5.08 -21.90 -8.36
CA ASP A 115 -6.00 -22.20 -7.27
C ASP A 115 -7.09 -23.20 -7.68
N ASN A 116 -7.39 -23.28 -8.97
CA ASN A 116 -8.45 -24.11 -9.51
C ASN A 116 -7.94 -24.92 -10.71
N LYS A 117 -8.56 -26.08 -10.88
CA LYS A 117 -8.45 -26.90 -12.09
C LYS A 117 -9.84 -27.10 -12.69
N ALA A 118 -9.89 -27.17 -14.00
CA ALA A 118 -11.11 -27.54 -14.72
C ALA A 118 -10.76 -28.42 -15.91
N PHE A 119 -11.78 -29.05 -16.47
CA PHE A 119 -11.70 -29.74 -17.75
C PHE A 119 -12.50 -28.92 -18.76
N THR A 120 -11.86 -28.48 -19.83
CA THR A 120 -12.50 -27.72 -20.90
C THR A 120 -12.46 -28.50 -22.22
N LYS A 121 -13.43 -28.25 -23.08
CA LYS A 121 -13.49 -28.89 -24.40
C LYS A 121 -12.44 -28.24 -25.31
N LYS A 122 -11.66 -29.04 -26.01
CA LYS A 122 -10.77 -28.50 -27.07
C LYS A 122 -11.63 -28.05 -28.26
N ASP A 123 -11.31 -26.90 -28.88
CA ASP A 123 -12.10 -26.24 -29.94
C ASP A 123 -12.66 -27.15 -31.05
N SER A 124 -12.05 -28.31 -31.29
CA SER A 124 -12.35 -29.19 -32.42
C SER A 124 -12.74 -30.63 -32.07
N ASN A 125 -12.55 -31.10 -30.83
CA ASN A 125 -12.73 -32.50 -30.45
C ASN A 125 -13.75 -32.66 -29.30
N SER A 126 -14.31 -33.86 -29.15
CA SER A 126 -15.08 -34.25 -27.95
C SER A 126 -14.21 -34.45 -26.70
N ASP A 127 -12.90 -34.35 -26.84
CA ASP A 127 -11.96 -34.57 -25.75
C ASP A 127 -11.87 -33.34 -24.84
N TYR A 128 -11.91 -33.59 -23.54
CA TYR A 128 -11.68 -32.58 -22.52
C TYR A 128 -10.21 -32.56 -22.11
N VAL A 129 -9.64 -31.36 -22.01
CA VAL A 129 -8.28 -31.12 -21.54
C VAL A 129 -8.31 -30.46 -20.17
N GLU A 130 -7.39 -30.86 -19.30
CA GLU A 130 -7.19 -30.20 -18.01
C GLU A 130 -6.57 -28.82 -18.22
N ILE A 131 -7.16 -27.82 -17.57
CA ILE A 131 -6.65 -26.45 -17.47
C ILE A 131 -6.52 -26.06 -15.99
N ALA A 132 -5.56 -25.19 -15.70
CA ALA A 132 -5.47 -24.51 -14.41
C ALA A 132 -5.73 -23.02 -14.58
N TYR A 133 -6.41 -22.42 -13.60
CA TYR A 133 -6.73 -21.00 -13.62
C TYR A 133 -6.73 -20.41 -12.21
N PRO A 134 -6.45 -19.10 -12.07
CA PRO A 134 -6.53 -18.40 -10.78
C PRO A 134 -7.94 -18.38 -10.24
N ARG A 135 -8.10 -18.06 -8.95
CA ARG A 135 -9.43 -17.79 -8.41
C ARG A 135 -10.14 -16.68 -9.21
N LEU A 136 -11.42 -16.87 -9.52
CA LEU A 136 -12.17 -15.91 -10.35
C LEU A 136 -12.13 -14.47 -9.80
N ASN A 137 -12.19 -14.30 -8.48
CA ASN A 137 -12.06 -12.98 -7.85
C ASN A 137 -10.70 -12.33 -8.12
N VAL A 138 -9.62 -13.11 -8.22
CA VAL A 138 -8.29 -12.60 -8.57
C VAL A 138 -8.30 -12.02 -9.99
N VAL A 139 -8.95 -12.70 -10.94
CA VAL A 139 -9.09 -12.21 -12.33
C VAL A 139 -9.95 -10.95 -12.39
N PHE A 140 -11.05 -10.90 -11.63
CA PHE A 140 -11.89 -9.71 -11.53
C PHE A 140 -11.13 -8.51 -10.94
N GLU A 141 -10.48 -8.71 -9.79
CA GLU A 141 -9.70 -7.67 -9.12
C GLU A 141 -8.49 -7.23 -9.96
N PHE A 142 -7.90 -8.12 -10.77
CA PHE A 142 -6.87 -7.73 -11.73
C PHE A 142 -7.39 -6.75 -12.78
N GLY A 143 -8.52 -7.06 -13.41
CA GLY A 143 -9.17 -6.15 -14.36
C GLY A 143 -9.54 -4.81 -13.71
N TYR A 144 -10.05 -4.85 -12.48
CA TYR A 144 -10.37 -3.66 -11.70
C TYR A 144 -9.13 -2.79 -11.43
N LEU A 145 -8.02 -3.39 -11.00
CA LEU A 145 -6.75 -2.70 -10.77
C LEU A 145 -6.20 -2.07 -12.05
N ILE A 146 -6.27 -2.76 -13.19
CA ILE A 146 -5.87 -2.20 -14.49
C ILE A 146 -6.72 -0.97 -14.81
N GLY A 147 -8.04 -1.03 -14.59
CA GLY A 147 -8.94 0.10 -14.80
C GLY A 147 -8.62 1.28 -13.88
N LYS A 148 -8.26 1.01 -12.62
CA LYS A 148 -8.01 2.04 -11.61
C LYS A 148 -6.63 2.68 -11.69
N PHE A 149 -5.58 1.90 -11.91
CA PHE A 149 -4.19 2.37 -11.89
C PHE A 149 -3.56 2.49 -13.28
N GLY A 150 -4.17 1.90 -14.30
CA GLY A 150 -3.53 1.69 -15.60
C GLY A 150 -2.54 0.51 -15.56
N ARG A 151 -2.30 -0.10 -16.74
CA ARG A 151 -1.43 -1.29 -16.88
C ARG A 151 -0.01 -1.08 -16.34
N SER A 152 0.54 0.13 -16.43
CA SER A 152 1.90 0.45 -15.97
C SER A 152 2.06 0.46 -14.44
N ASN A 153 0.97 0.33 -13.69
CA ASN A 153 0.94 0.36 -12.23
C ASN A 153 0.29 -0.92 -11.65
N VAL A 154 0.32 -2.02 -12.42
CA VAL A 154 -0.17 -3.32 -11.96
C VAL A 154 0.86 -4.39 -12.32
N ILE A 155 1.48 -4.99 -11.31
CA ILE A 155 2.41 -6.09 -11.47
C ILE A 155 1.62 -7.40 -11.44
N TYR A 156 1.77 -8.22 -12.48
CA TYR A 156 1.33 -9.61 -12.48
C TYR A 156 2.51 -10.48 -12.03
N LEU A 157 2.39 -11.07 -10.84
CA LEU A 157 3.29 -12.09 -10.30
C LEU A 157 2.68 -13.50 -10.49
N SER A 158 3.28 -14.31 -11.37
CA SER A 158 2.81 -15.66 -11.69
C SER A 158 3.50 -16.71 -10.83
N VAL A 159 2.76 -17.44 -10.00
CA VAL A 159 3.29 -18.63 -9.33
C VAL A 159 3.54 -19.72 -10.37
N PRO A 160 4.70 -20.41 -10.39
CA PRO A 160 4.90 -21.50 -11.34
C PRO A 160 3.90 -22.64 -11.15
N TYR A 161 3.39 -23.18 -12.26
CA TYR A 161 2.50 -24.33 -12.27
C TYR A 161 3.07 -25.45 -13.13
N ASN A 162 3.42 -26.57 -12.51
CA ASN A 162 3.97 -27.75 -13.18
C ASN A 162 2.87 -28.76 -13.53
N GLY A 163 1.84 -28.31 -14.27
CA GLY A 163 0.74 -29.16 -14.73
C GLY A 163 0.73 -29.42 -16.22
N LYS A 164 -0.35 -30.01 -16.71
CA LYS A 164 -0.53 -30.32 -18.14
C LYS A 164 -0.72 -29.07 -18.99
N SER A 165 -1.38 -28.04 -18.46
CA SER A 165 -1.42 -26.71 -19.07
C SER A 165 -0.15 -25.95 -18.70
N GLN A 166 0.61 -25.51 -19.69
CA GLN A 166 1.83 -24.72 -19.46
C GLN A 166 1.53 -23.33 -18.89
N ASN A 167 0.38 -22.77 -19.26
CA ASN A 167 -0.08 -21.45 -18.84
C ASN A 167 -1.43 -21.55 -18.13
N TYR A 168 -1.77 -20.48 -17.42
CA TYR A 168 -3.11 -20.30 -16.87
C TYR A 168 -4.12 -19.99 -17.97
N ASP A 169 -5.30 -20.59 -17.84
CA ASP A 169 -6.45 -20.18 -18.62
C ASP A 169 -6.95 -18.84 -18.08
N LEU A 170 -6.82 -17.81 -18.89
CA LEU A 170 -7.15 -16.42 -18.57
C LEU A 170 -8.01 -15.83 -19.70
N PRO A 171 -8.82 -14.79 -19.41
CA PRO A 171 -9.49 -14.02 -20.45
C PRO A 171 -8.54 -13.64 -21.58
N SER A 172 -9.00 -13.74 -22.84
CA SER A 172 -8.17 -13.51 -24.04
C SER A 172 -7.51 -12.13 -24.05
N ASP A 173 -8.18 -11.12 -23.49
CA ASP A 173 -7.66 -9.75 -23.37
C ASP A 173 -6.41 -9.64 -22.48
N LEU A 174 -6.11 -10.67 -21.67
CA LEU A 174 -4.93 -10.75 -20.81
C LEU A 174 -3.77 -11.56 -21.41
N LEU A 175 -3.96 -12.27 -22.54
CA LEU A 175 -2.94 -13.16 -23.13
C LEU A 175 -1.67 -12.45 -23.61
N GLY A 176 -1.70 -11.12 -23.76
CA GLY A 176 -0.54 -10.29 -24.08
C GLY A 176 0.06 -9.54 -22.89
N TYR A 177 -0.48 -9.72 -21.68
CA TYR A 177 0.03 -9.06 -20.48
C TYR A 177 1.33 -9.75 -20.04
N VAL A 178 2.42 -8.99 -19.93
CA VAL A 178 3.71 -9.54 -19.47
C VAL A 178 3.70 -9.68 -17.95
N TRP A 179 4.16 -10.82 -17.45
CA TRP A 179 4.26 -11.11 -16.02
C TRP A 179 5.70 -11.40 -15.60
N ILE A 180 5.95 -11.33 -14.31
CA ILE A 180 7.15 -11.85 -13.66
C ILE A 180 6.83 -13.18 -12.99
N ASN A 181 7.78 -14.11 -12.94
CA ASN A 181 7.56 -15.37 -12.26
C ASN A 181 7.90 -15.20 -10.78
N TYR A 182 7.06 -15.78 -9.92
CA TYR A 182 7.38 -15.89 -8.51
C TYR A 182 8.58 -16.84 -8.34
N THR A 183 9.61 -16.31 -7.71
CA THR A 183 10.75 -17.05 -7.19
C THR A 183 10.81 -16.88 -5.68
N GLU A 184 11.37 -17.87 -4.99
CA GLU A 184 11.49 -17.87 -3.54
C GLU A 184 12.34 -16.70 -2.99
N ASP A 185 13.29 -16.20 -3.79
CA ASP A 185 14.13 -15.06 -3.46
C ASP A 185 13.50 -13.70 -3.82
N LEU A 186 12.36 -13.69 -4.51
CA LEU A 186 11.63 -12.49 -4.97
C LEU A 186 12.47 -11.51 -5.80
N LYS A 187 13.59 -11.95 -6.38
CA LYS A 187 14.53 -11.09 -7.09
C LYS A 187 13.94 -10.44 -8.34
N GLU A 188 13.08 -11.15 -9.07
CA GLU A 188 12.38 -10.58 -10.23
C GLU A 188 11.41 -9.47 -9.81
N LEU A 189 10.68 -9.68 -8.71
CA LEU A 189 9.79 -8.68 -8.13
C LEU A 189 10.56 -7.45 -7.64
N GLU A 190 11.70 -7.67 -6.98
CA GLU A 190 12.59 -6.59 -6.57
C GLU A 190 13.04 -5.72 -7.75
N ASN A 191 13.51 -6.36 -8.82
CA ASN A 191 13.98 -5.69 -10.03
C ASN A 191 12.84 -4.91 -10.70
N GLU A 192 11.67 -5.52 -10.85
CA GLU A 192 10.48 -4.87 -11.43
C GLU A 192 10.12 -3.60 -10.65
N ILE A 193 10.08 -3.67 -9.32
CA ILE A 193 9.76 -2.53 -8.45
C ILE A 193 10.84 -1.44 -8.51
N ASN A 194 12.12 -1.82 -8.54
CA ASN A 194 13.24 -0.88 -8.51
C ASN A 194 13.45 -0.14 -9.83
N PHE A 195 13.28 -0.83 -10.96
CA PHE A 195 13.55 -0.27 -12.30
C PHE A 195 12.28 0.17 -13.04
N GLY A 196 11.11 -0.27 -12.58
CA GLY A 196 9.82 0.23 -13.03
C GLY A 196 9.49 1.61 -12.47
N ASN A 197 8.34 2.15 -12.90
CA ASN A 197 7.87 3.47 -12.46
C ASN A 197 7.07 3.44 -11.14
N TYR A 198 7.16 2.36 -10.35
CA TYR A 198 6.37 2.15 -9.14
C TYR A 198 6.80 3.05 -7.97
N LYS A 199 8.08 3.47 -7.95
CA LYS A 199 8.67 4.33 -6.89
C LYS A 199 8.66 5.83 -7.19
N LYS A 200 8.32 6.26 -8.41
CA LYS A 200 8.44 7.68 -8.81
C LYS A 200 7.21 8.50 -8.40
N LEU A 201 7.48 9.68 -7.82
CA LEU A 201 6.55 10.81 -7.65
C LEU A 201 6.39 11.55 -8.98
#